data_AF-A0A7S2X7C2-F1
#
_entry.id   AF-A0A7S2X7C2-F1
#
_cell.length_a   1.000
_cell.length_b   1.000
_cell.length_c   1.000
_cell.angle_alpha   90.00
_cell.angle_beta   90.00
_cell.angle_gamma   90.00
#
_symmetry.space_group_name_H-M   'P 1'
#
loop_
_entity.id
_entity.type
_entity.pdbx_description
1 polymer ?
#
loop_
_entity_poly.entity_id
_entity_poly.type
_entity_poly.pdbx_seq_one_letter_code
_entity_poly.pdbx_strand_id
1 'polypeptide(L)'
;KDMNLDAVVCPAGGVPAMPHGMSSKLAQGCSYTFIWNALHFPAGVVPVSRVSKEDEPYVGKPDTITKAAKQANKDSAGLPMGVQVVSLPWQDELCLRAMKCVEEAVGWTIPMPDVLTQ
;
A
#
# COMPACT_ATOMS: atom_id res chain seq x y z
N LYS A 1 8.34 6.23 24.15
CA LYS A 1 8.46 7.68 23.83
C LYS A 1 9.79 8.00 23.14
N ASP A 2 10.54 6.97 22.72
CA ASP A 2 12.00 7.04 22.66
C ASP A 2 12.56 7.38 21.28
N MET A 3 11.69 7.41 20.25
CA MET A 3 12.07 7.74 18.87
C MET A 3 11.59 9.12 18.40
N ASN A 4 10.76 9.81 19.20
CA ASN A 4 10.20 11.13 18.88
C ASN A 4 9.69 11.25 17.42
N LEU A 5 8.82 10.32 17.02
CA LEU A 5 8.26 10.26 15.66
C LEU A 5 7.00 11.11 15.55
N ASP A 6 6.91 11.88 14.46
CA ASP A 6 5.71 12.63 14.09
C ASP A 6 4.73 11.79 13.24
N ALA A 7 5.27 10.92 12.37
CA ALA A 7 4.50 10.01 11.52
C ALA A 7 5.30 8.75 11.18
N VAL A 8 4.60 7.70 10.75
CA VAL A 8 5.16 6.43 10.27
C VAL A 8 4.82 6.26 8.79
N VAL A 9 5.82 5.91 7.99
CA VAL A 9 5.63 5.48 6.60
C VAL A 9 5.80 3.96 6.54
N CYS A 10 4.84 3.26 5.93
CA CYS A 10 4.83 1.81 5.82
C CYS A 10 4.19 1.35 4.50
N PRO A 11 4.35 0.08 4.10
CA PRO A 11 3.67 -0.45 2.92
C PRO A 11 2.14 -0.38 3.06
N ALA A 12 1.43 0.02 2.01
CA ALA A 12 -0.04 0.06 2.03
C ALA A 12 -0.69 -1.34 1.92
N GLY A 13 0.03 -2.32 1.39
CA GLY A 13 -0.43 -3.69 1.22
C GLY A 13 0.72 -4.62 0.86
N GLY A 14 0.50 -5.93 1.05
CA GLY A 14 1.51 -6.96 0.75
C GLY A 14 1.63 -7.33 -0.72
N VAL A 15 0.64 -6.97 -1.54
CA VAL A 15 0.61 -7.15 -3.00
C VAL A 15 -0.12 -5.98 -3.66
N PRO A 16 0.08 -5.73 -4.96
CA PRO A 16 -0.75 -4.82 -5.77
C PRO A 16 -2.22 -5.25 -5.82
N ALA A 17 -3.03 -4.61 -6.68
CA ALA A 17 -4.44 -4.93 -6.79
C ALA A 17 -4.66 -6.43 -7.06
N MET A 18 -5.33 -7.09 -6.13
CA MET A 18 -5.56 -8.53 -6.19
C MET A 18 -6.56 -8.86 -7.30
N PRO A 19 -6.34 -9.96 -8.05
CA PRO A 19 -7.36 -10.47 -8.97
C PRO A 19 -8.66 -10.81 -8.23
N HIS A 20 -9.79 -10.72 -8.93
CA HIS A 20 -11.08 -11.09 -8.35
C HIS A 20 -11.06 -12.53 -7.81
N GLY A 21 -11.69 -12.74 -6.65
CA GLY A 21 -11.77 -14.04 -5.97
C GLY A 21 -10.54 -14.45 -5.16
N MET A 22 -9.47 -13.63 -5.15
CA MET A 22 -8.23 -13.94 -4.39
C MET A 22 -8.19 -13.36 -2.97
N SER A 23 -9.06 -12.41 -2.63
CA SER A 23 -8.99 -11.67 -1.35
C SER A 23 -9.06 -12.58 -0.11
N SER A 24 -9.89 -13.63 -0.13
CA SER A 24 -10.00 -14.59 0.99
C SER A 24 -8.72 -15.39 1.24
N LYS A 25 -7.92 -15.63 0.19
CA LYS A 25 -6.64 -16.35 0.28
C LYS A 25 -5.49 -15.46 0.75
N LEU A 26 -5.69 -14.14 0.71
CA LEU A 26 -4.69 -13.13 1.04
C LEU A 26 -5.16 -12.20 2.16
N ALA A 27 -6.08 -12.66 3.01
CA ALA A 27 -6.61 -11.88 4.12
C ALA A 27 -5.51 -11.38 5.08
N GLN A 28 -4.42 -12.15 5.23
CA GLN A 28 -3.26 -11.72 6.03
C GLN A 28 -2.53 -10.50 5.43
N GLY A 29 -2.68 -10.23 4.13
CA GLY A 29 -2.16 -9.01 3.50
C GLY A 29 -2.73 -7.72 4.08
N CYS A 30 -3.87 -7.79 4.79
CA CYS A 30 -4.43 -6.68 5.54
C CYS A 30 -3.67 -6.38 6.84
N SER A 31 -2.63 -7.12 7.21
CA SER A 31 -1.86 -6.86 8.43
C SER A 31 -1.31 -5.42 8.50
N TYR A 32 -0.92 -4.87 7.35
CA TYR A 32 -0.42 -3.50 7.23
C TYR A 32 -1.46 -2.45 7.60
N THR A 33 -2.75 -2.70 7.32
CA THR A 33 -3.82 -1.73 7.55
C THR A 33 -4.59 -2.00 8.84
N PHE A 34 -4.75 -3.27 9.21
CA PHE A 34 -5.57 -3.68 10.36
C PHE A 34 -5.03 -3.18 11.70
N ILE A 35 -3.71 -3.12 11.85
CA ILE A 35 -3.07 -2.68 13.10
C ILE A 35 -3.46 -1.24 13.47
N TRP A 36 -3.59 -0.34 12.48
CA TRP A 36 -3.92 1.06 12.72
C TRP A 36 -5.39 1.26 13.09
N ASN A 37 -6.28 0.42 12.56
CA ASN A 37 -7.68 0.37 12.99
C ASN A 37 -7.77 -0.04 14.46
N ALA A 38 -7.05 -1.08 14.88
CA ALA A 38 -7.05 -1.55 16.27
C ALA A 38 -6.47 -0.51 17.25
N LEU A 39 -5.46 0.24 16.82
CA LEU A 39 -4.86 1.32 17.61
C LEU A 39 -5.66 2.63 17.58
N HIS A 40 -6.66 2.75 16.70
CA HIS A 40 -7.38 4.00 16.41
C HIS A 40 -6.45 5.15 15.98
N PHE A 41 -5.49 4.86 15.10
CA PHE A 41 -4.55 5.86 14.57
C PHE A 41 -5.02 6.34 13.19
N PRO A 42 -4.90 7.65 12.88
CA PRO A 42 -5.16 8.15 11.54
C PRO A 42 -4.18 7.52 10.56
N ALA A 43 -4.70 6.95 9.48
CA ALA A 43 -3.89 6.32 8.43
C ALA A 43 -4.45 6.67 7.06
N GLY A 44 -3.57 7.12 6.15
CA GLY A 44 -3.91 7.41 4.76
C GLY A 44 -2.92 6.79 3.80
N VAL A 45 -3.30 6.64 2.53
CA VAL A 45 -2.45 6.04 1.50
C VAL A 45 -2.21 7.05 0.38
N VAL A 46 -0.96 7.19 -0.02
CA VAL A 46 -0.53 8.02 -1.15
C VAL A 46 0.06 7.09 -2.21
N PRO A 47 -0.45 7.10 -3.46
CA PRO A 47 0.18 6.36 -4.55
C PRO A 47 1.52 6.99 -4.92
N VAL A 48 2.55 6.16 -5.09
CA VAL A 48 3.93 6.62 -5.30
C VAL A 48 4.58 6.08 -6.57
N SER A 49 4.10 4.96 -7.10
CA SER A 49 4.70 4.34 -8.27
C SER A 49 3.75 3.38 -8.95
N ARG A 50 4.23 2.73 -10.00
CA ARG A 50 3.61 1.55 -10.63
C ARG A 50 4.54 0.36 -10.50
N VAL A 51 3.95 -0.83 -10.46
CA VAL A 51 4.70 -2.09 -10.47
C VAL A 51 5.54 -2.17 -11.75
N SER A 52 6.85 -2.33 -11.62
CA SER A 52 7.74 -2.63 -12.74
C SER A 52 7.76 -4.13 -13.02
N LYS A 53 8.30 -4.55 -14.17
CA LYS A 53 8.49 -5.98 -14.46
C LYS A 53 9.44 -6.67 -13.48
N GLU A 54 10.33 -5.90 -12.85
CA GLU A 54 11.27 -6.40 -11.84
C GLU A 54 10.59 -6.65 -10.49
N ASP A 55 9.42 -6.02 -10.25
CA ASP A 55 8.63 -6.16 -9.02
C ASP A 55 7.62 -7.32 -9.09
N GLU A 56 7.37 -7.90 -10.28
CA GLU A 56 6.44 -9.02 -10.46
C GLU A 56 6.86 -10.33 -9.73
N PRO A 57 8.14 -10.71 -9.67
CA PRO A 57 8.56 -11.89 -8.93
C PRO A 57 8.38 -11.70 -7.42
N TYR A 58 7.34 -12.30 -6.85
CA TYR A 58 7.14 -12.30 -5.40
C TYR A 58 8.05 -13.32 -4.71
N VAL A 59 8.95 -12.85 -3.85
CA VAL A 59 9.90 -13.70 -3.10
C VAL A 59 9.43 -13.84 -1.65
N GLY A 60 9.36 -15.08 -1.16
CA GLY A 60 8.95 -15.38 0.21
C GLY A 60 9.22 -16.82 0.61
N LYS A 61 8.80 -17.19 1.82
CA LYS A 61 8.93 -18.55 2.35
C LYS A 61 8.05 -19.54 1.57
N PRO A 62 8.36 -20.84 1.54
CA PRO A 62 7.56 -21.83 0.82
C PRO A 62 6.24 -22.18 1.55
N ASP A 63 5.42 -21.18 1.85
CA ASP A 63 4.12 -21.31 2.52
C ASP A 63 2.95 -21.02 1.57
N THR A 64 1.74 -21.32 2.04
CA THR A 64 0.50 -21.18 1.26
C THR A 64 0.20 -19.73 0.89
N ILE A 65 0.62 -18.78 1.73
CA ILE A 65 0.37 -17.35 1.56
C ILE A 65 1.26 -16.79 0.47
N THR A 66 2.55 -17.12 0.52
CA THR A 66 3.53 -16.76 -0.50
C THR A 66 3.15 -17.35 -1.86
N LYS A 67 2.60 -18.58 -1.90
CA LYS A 67 2.05 -19.15 -3.14
C LYS A 67 0.87 -18.32 -3.67
N ALA A 68 -0.05 -17.93 -2.80
CA ALA A 68 -1.18 -17.08 -3.20
C ALA A 68 -0.71 -15.67 -3.63
N ALA A 69 0.29 -15.10 -2.97
CA ALA A 69 0.86 -13.80 -3.29
C ALA A 69 1.57 -13.83 -4.65
N LYS A 70 2.35 -14.87 -4.94
CA LYS A 70 2.93 -15.11 -6.28
C LYS A 70 1.86 -15.15 -7.37
N GLN A 71 0.75 -15.83 -7.11
CA GLN A 71 -0.36 -15.90 -8.07
C GLN A 71 -1.07 -14.55 -8.24
N ALA A 72 -1.23 -13.77 -7.18
CA ALA A 72 -1.88 -12.46 -7.23
C ALA A 72 -0.99 -11.37 -7.83
N ASN A 73 0.34 -11.48 -7.68
CA ASN A 73 1.31 -10.53 -8.22
C ASN A 73 1.63 -10.79 -9.71
N LYS A 74 1.16 -11.90 -10.28
CA LYS A 74 1.33 -12.21 -11.69
C LYS A 74 0.56 -11.21 -12.55
N ASP A 75 1.18 -10.72 -13.62
CA ASP A 75 0.58 -9.76 -14.56
C ASP A 75 0.17 -8.44 -13.89
N SER A 76 0.87 -8.06 -12.82
CA SER A 76 0.61 -6.84 -12.05
C SER A 76 1.40 -5.62 -12.54
N ALA A 77 2.32 -5.80 -13.50
CA ALA A 77 3.09 -4.70 -14.07
C ALA A 77 2.17 -3.57 -14.56
N GLY A 78 2.50 -2.34 -14.19
CA GLY A 78 1.72 -1.15 -14.49
C GLY A 78 0.65 -0.83 -13.45
N LEU A 79 0.25 -1.73 -12.54
CA LEU A 79 -0.71 -1.38 -11.49
C LEU A 79 -0.13 -0.37 -10.50
N PRO A 80 -0.96 0.54 -9.92
CA PRO A 80 -0.48 1.53 -8.96
C PRO A 80 -0.06 0.88 -7.64
N MET A 81 1.03 1.41 -7.06
CA MET A 81 1.53 1.06 -5.74
C MET A 81 1.50 2.29 -4.84
N GLY A 82 1.04 2.11 -3.60
CA GLY A 82 0.97 3.19 -2.61
C GLY A 82 1.73 2.88 -1.34
N VAL A 83 2.09 3.94 -0.64
CA VAL A 83 2.61 3.89 0.73
C VAL A 83 1.55 4.40 1.68
N GLN A 84 1.52 3.82 2.88
CA GLN A 84 0.66 4.26 3.95
C GLN A 84 1.41 5.17 4.90
N VAL A 85 0.78 6.28 5.27
CA VAL A 85 1.25 7.26 6.23
C VAL A 85 0.31 7.22 7.43
N VAL A 86 0.89 7.17 8.64
CA VAL A 86 0.14 7.05 9.89
C VAL A 86 0.66 8.06 10.90
N SER A 87 -0.23 8.74 11.62
CA SER A 87 0.11 9.65 12.71
C SER A 87 -0.43 9.14 14.06
N LEU A 88 -0.22 9.91 15.13
CA LEU A 88 -0.81 9.62 16.44
C LEU A 88 -2.33 9.90 16.45
N PRO A 89 -3.08 9.34 17.42
CA PRO A 89 -4.50 9.62 17.58
C PRO A 89 -4.80 11.12 17.58
N TRP A 90 -5.87 11.51 16.88
CA TRP A 90 -6.35 12.90 16.78
C TRP A 90 -5.42 13.87 16.07
N GLN A 91 -4.49 13.36 15.26
CA GLN A 91 -3.57 14.17 14.46
C GLN A 91 -3.78 13.96 12.95
N ASP A 92 -5.04 14.03 12.52
CA ASP A 92 -5.47 13.85 11.14
C ASP A 92 -4.82 14.90 10.21
N GLU A 93 -4.72 16.16 10.64
CA GLU A 93 -4.08 17.24 9.88
C GLU A 93 -2.58 16.99 9.69
N LEU A 94 -1.92 16.42 10.70
CA LEU A 94 -0.51 16.03 10.59
C LEU A 94 -0.35 14.86 9.60
N CYS A 95 -1.25 13.88 9.65
CA CYS A 95 -1.28 12.77 8.68
C CYS A 95 -1.42 13.31 7.25
N LEU A 96 -2.40 14.19 7.02
CA LEU A 96 -2.62 14.82 5.71
C LEU A 96 -1.44 15.65 5.24
N ARG A 97 -0.80 16.41 6.15
CA ARG A 97 0.41 17.17 5.83
C ARG A 97 1.55 16.25 5.41
N ALA A 98 1.77 15.16 6.15
CA ALA A 98 2.80 14.18 5.81
C ALA A 98 2.52 13.49 4.47
N MET A 99 1.25 13.15 4.20
CA MET A 99 0.82 12.62 2.89
C MET A 99 1.13 13.59 1.75
N LYS A 100 0.83 14.89 1.94
CA LYS A 100 1.17 15.92 0.96
C LYS A 100 2.67 16.02 0.70
N CYS A 101 3.50 15.94 1.74
CA CYS A 101 4.96 15.93 1.57
C CYS A 101 5.44 14.72 0.74
N VAL A 102 4.82 13.54 0.92
CA VAL A 102 5.12 12.35 0.11
C VAL A 102 4.70 12.56 -1.34
N GLU A 103 3.49 13.08 -1.58
CA GLU A 103 2.99 13.39 -2.91
C GLU A 103 3.91 14.35 -3.67
N GLU A 104 4.30 15.46 -3.03
CA GLU A 104 5.19 16.48 -3.60
C GLU A 104 6.59 15.91 -3.89
N ALA A 105 7.11 15.05 -3.02
CA ALA A 105 8.44 14.44 -3.19
C ALA A 105 8.49 13.45 -4.36
N VAL A 106 7.38 12.74 -4.61
CA VAL A 106 7.30 11.73 -5.66
C VAL A 106 6.83 12.33 -6.99
N GLY A 107 6.04 13.39 -6.96
CA GLY A 107 5.48 14.03 -8.15
C GLY A 107 4.47 13.14 -8.87
N TRP A 108 3.81 12.22 -8.15
CA TRP A 108 2.85 11.30 -8.75
C TRP A 108 1.58 12.05 -9.18
N THR A 109 1.17 11.85 -10.42
CA THR A 109 -0.08 12.38 -10.96
C THR A 109 -1.02 11.24 -11.24
N ILE A 110 -2.30 11.40 -10.88
CA ILE A 110 -3.33 10.38 -11.15
C ILE A 110 -3.44 10.19 -12.66
N PRO A 111 -3.04 9.03 -13.19
CA PRO A 111 -3.19 8.75 -14.61
C PRO A 111 -4.66 8.41 -14.87
N MET A 112 -5.21 8.93 -15.99
CA MET A 112 -6.56 8.55 -16.42
C MET A 112 -6.61 7.03 -16.63
N PRO A 113 -7.62 6.33 -16.08
CA PRO A 113 -7.75 4.89 -16.29
C PRO A 113 -8.15 4.60 -17.74
N ASP A 114 -7.57 3.56 -18.34
CA ASP A 114 -7.72 3.24 -19.77
C ASP A 114 -9.21 3.03 -20.18
N VAL A 115 -10.03 2.53 -19.25
CA VAL A 115 -11.48 2.36 -19.41
C VAL A 115 -12.27 3.66 -19.61
N LEU A 116 -11.69 4.82 -19.27
CA LEU A 116 -12.29 6.13 -19.53
C LEU A 116 -11.70 6.82 -20.78
N THR A 117 -10.77 6.16 -21.46
CA THR A 117 -10.13 6.65 -22.70
C THR A 117 -10.58 5.90 -23.96
N GLN A 118 -11.50 4.93 -23.82
CA GLN A 118 -12.19 4.24 -24.91
C GLN A 118 -13.60 4.81 -25.08
#